data_AF-A0AAJ2QXT5-F1
#
_entry.id   AF-A0AAJ2QXT5-F1
#
_cell.length_a   1.000
_cell.length_b   1.000
_cell.length_c   1.000
_cell.angle_alpha   90.00
_cell.angle_beta   90.00
_cell.angle_gamma   90.00
#
_symmetry.space_group_name_H-M   'P 1'
#
loop_
_entity.id
_entity.type
_entity.pdbx_description
1 polymer ?
#
loop_
_entity_poly.entity_id
_entity_poly.type
_entity_poly.pdbx_seq_one_letter_code
_entity_poly.pdbx_strand_id
1 'polypeptide(L)'
;MDETTHLTHRFTRGLRFDGLWTYSALTPSGRAYWARLPATRAGGMAAADPQRAWWCVRQCVAVLNRRPWRSAHLPSGLPAQPECGDVVLALGSMLADWNVRVLDDPSTQAPLLRSTDALLAGGCSLLQLQAEDSSDGVQAVFWAWVIGVEMHERFQRAKRISAFDMPGRPGALLIWPFGSPLAWNHALRVTVDGEGLCDVDGLDARASRYRCTAAITLEPLSNDIAINGGFS
;
A
#
# COMPACT_ATOMS: atom_id res chain seq x y z
N MET A 1 10.40 8.75 -33.07
CA MET A 1 9.64 7.48 -33.12
C MET A 1 8.98 7.39 -31.76
N ASP A 2 7.67 7.62 -31.68
CA ASP A 2 6.96 7.71 -30.39
C ASP A 2 6.93 6.34 -29.72
N GLU A 3 7.68 6.23 -28.63
CA GLU A 3 7.65 5.10 -27.72
C GLU A 3 6.33 5.20 -26.93
N THR A 4 5.32 4.44 -27.35
CA THR A 4 4.03 4.40 -26.63
C THR A 4 4.25 3.68 -25.31
N THR A 5 4.28 4.46 -24.23
CA THR A 5 4.46 3.93 -22.88
C THR A 5 3.12 3.38 -22.40
N HIS A 6 3.06 2.09 -22.09
CA HIS A 6 1.85 1.46 -21.58
C HIS A 6 1.86 1.49 -20.05
N LEU A 7 0.73 1.85 -19.45
CA LEU A 7 0.58 1.88 -18.00
C LEU A 7 -0.15 0.62 -17.53
N THR A 8 0.46 -0.11 -16.60
CA THR A 8 -0.18 -1.24 -15.91
C THR A 8 -0.23 -0.98 -14.42
N HIS A 9 -1.29 -1.45 -13.75
CA HIS A 9 -1.40 -1.38 -12.29
C HIS A 9 -1.15 -2.77 -11.70
N ARG A 10 -0.28 -2.85 -10.70
CA ARG A 10 -0.07 -4.05 -9.89
C ARG A 10 -0.53 -3.78 -8.48
N PHE A 11 -1.50 -4.55 -8.00
CA PHE A 11 -2.04 -4.40 -6.66
C PHE A 11 -1.47 -5.46 -5.72
N THR A 12 -1.55 -5.20 -4.41
CA THR A 12 -1.30 -6.20 -3.36
C THR A 12 -2.02 -7.49 -3.70
N ARG A 13 -1.33 -8.62 -3.51
CA ARG A 13 -1.87 -9.94 -3.89
C ARG A 13 -3.23 -10.18 -3.24
N GLY A 14 -4.21 -10.58 -4.06
CA GLY A 14 -5.56 -10.85 -3.59
C GLY A 14 -6.43 -9.61 -3.44
N LEU A 15 -5.96 -8.43 -3.82
CA LEU A 15 -6.76 -7.21 -3.93
C LEU A 15 -7.19 -6.97 -5.38
N ARG A 16 -8.40 -6.42 -5.59
CA ARG A 16 -8.86 -5.96 -6.90
C ARG A 16 -9.82 -4.79 -6.79
N PHE A 17 -9.94 -4.03 -7.88
CA PHE A 17 -10.89 -2.95 -8.05
C PHE A 17 -11.83 -3.23 -9.22
N ASP A 18 -13.13 -3.25 -8.94
CA ASP A 18 -14.22 -3.39 -9.93
C ASP A 18 -15.38 -2.47 -9.51
N GLY A 19 -15.15 -1.16 -9.62
CA GLY A 19 -16.01 -0.10 -9.06
C GLY A 19 -15.95 0.03 -7.53
N LEU A 20 -15.58 -1.04 -6.84
CA LEU A 20 -15.30 -1.10 -5.41
C LEU A 20 -14.07 -1.97 -5.16
N TRP A 21 -13.34 -1.63 -4.10
CA TRP A 21 -12.25 -2.44 -3.62
C TRP A 21 -12.73 -3.69 -2.91
N THR A 22 -12.28 -4.83 -3.41
CA THR A 22 -12.53 -6.13 -2.80
C THR A 22 -11.23 -6.91 -2.67
N TYR A 23 -11.20 -7.83 -1.70
CA TYR A 23 -10.05 -8.68 -1.46
C TYR A 23 -10.46 -10.14 -1.24
N SER A 24 -9.55 -11.06 -1.54
CA SER A 24 -9.77 -12.50 -1.41
C SER A 24 -9.58 -12.95 0.03
N ALA A 25 -10.68 -13.09 0.77
CA ALA A 25 -10.70 -13.63 2.12
C ALA A 25 -11.05 -15.13 2.12
N LEU A 26 -10.73 -15.81 3.21
CA LEU A 26 -11.10 -17.19 3.48
C LEU A 26 -12.26 -17.22 4.50
N THR A 27 -13.24 -18.06 4.22
CA THR A 27 -14.26 -18.46 5.20
C THR A 27 -13.64 -19.36 6.29
N PRO A 28 -14.31 -19.59 7.42
CA PRO A 28 -13.83 -20.55 8.43
C PRO A 28 -13.61 -21.97 7.89
N SER A 29 -14.30 -22.36 6.82
CA SER A 29 -14.11 -23.65 6.13
C SER A 29 -12.97 -23.64 5.10
N GLY A 30 -12.21 -22.54 4.97
CA GLY A 30 -11.10 -22.41 4.03
C GLY A 30 -11.50 -22.05 2.60
N ARG A 31 -12.79 -21.88 2.30
CA ARG A 31 -13.24 -21.45 0.96
C ARG A 31 -12.95 -19.97 0.74
N ALA A 32 -12.34 -19.64 -0.39
CA ALA A 32 -12.10 -18.26 -0.81
C ALA A 32 -13.38 -17.54 -1.26
N TYR A 33 -13.50 -16.27 -0.91
CA TYR A 33 -14.56 -15.36 -1.36
C TYR A 33 -14.04 -13.93 -1.46
N TRP A 34 -14.76 -13.07 -2.19
CA TRP A 34 -14.43 -11.66 -2.31
C TRP A 34 -15.14 -10.84 -1.24
N ALA A 35 -14.36 -10.32 -0.29
CA ALA A 35 -14.85 -9.43 0.77
C ALA A 35 -14.66 -7.97 0.35
N ARG A 36 -15.59 -7.10 0.73
CA ARG A 36 -15.48 -5.65 0.50
C ARG A 36 -14.60 -5.02 1.57
N LEU A 37 -13.65 -4.20 1.14
CA LEU A 37 -12.92 -3.32 2.06
C LEU A 37 -13.83 -2.14 2.45
N PRO A 38 -13.89 -1.79 3.74
CA PRO A 38 -14.75 -0.71 4.21
C PRO A 38 -14.31 0.63 3.62
N ALA A 39 -15.23 1.34 2.97
CA ALA A 39 -15.03 2.74 2.62
C ALA A 39 -15.05 3.56 3.92
N THR A 40 -14.03 4.39 4.15
CA THR A 40 -13.93 5.17 5.38
C THR A 40 -14.85 6.39 5.27
N ARG A 41 -15.89 6.48 6.12
CA ARG A 41 -16.60 7.75 6.37
C ARG A 41 -15.85 8.51 7.46
N ALA A 42 -15.50 9.77 7.18
CA ALA A 42 -14.51 10.57 7.90
C ALA A 42 -14.83 10.93 9.38
N GLY A 43 -15.98 10.59 9.93
CA GLY A 43 -16.43 11.17 11.21
C GLY A 43 -16.00 10.46 12.50
N GLY A 44 -16.07 9.12 12.55
CA GLY A 44 -15.96 8.38 13.84
C GLY A 44 -14.57 7.85 14.19
N MET A 45 -13.81 7.37 13.19
CA MET A 45 -12.49 6.80 13.43
C MET A 45 -11.36 7.82 13.50
N ALA A 46 -11.57 9.03 12.96
CA ALA A 46 -10.55 10.06 12.95
C ALA A 46 -10.16 10.57 14.35
N ALA A 47 -11.07 10.48 15.33
CA ALA A 47 -10.79 10.93 16.71
C ALA A 47 -9.92 9.93 17.50
N ALA A 48 -10.09 8.62 17.28
CA ALA A 48 -9.36 7.58 18.00
C ALA A 48 -8.02 7.19 17.34
N ASP A 49 -7.90 7.44 16.02
CA ASP A 49 -6.71 7.16 15.23
C ASP A 49 -6.43 8.35 14.29
N PRO A 50 -5.96 9.49 14.85
CA PRO A 50 -5.78 10.75 14.11
C PRO A 50 -4.78 10.62 12.96
N GLN A 51 -3.71 9.84 13.15
CA GLN A 51 -2.71 9.57 12.10
C GLN A 51 -3.08 8.37 11.22
N ARG A 52 -4.14 7.62 11.53
CA ARG A 52 -4.69 6.51 10.72
C ARG A 52 -3.80 5.28 10.61
N ALA A 53 -2.81 5.19 11.49
CA ALA A 53 -1.84 4.10 11.48
C ALA A 53 -2.56 2.77 11.70
N TRP A 54 -3.43 2.72 12.69
CA TRP A 54 -4.10 1.49 13.10
C TRP A 54 -5.17 1.05 12.12
N TRP A 55 -5.82 2.01 11.46
CA TRP A 55 -6.64 1.73 10.30
C TRP A 55 -5.85 1.04 9.19
N CYS A 56 -4.69 1.61 8.80
CA CYS A 56 -3.83 1.03 7.77
C CYS A 56 -3.34 -0.37 8.15
N VAL A 57 -2.85 -0.55 9.38
CA VAL A 57 -2.42 -1.85 9.92
C VAL A 57 -3.55 -2.87 9.82
N ARG A 58 -4.76 -2.52 10.29
CA ARG A 58 -5.88 -3.45 10.31
C ARG A 58 -6.30 -3.91 8.91
N GLN A 59 -6.39 -3.00 7.95
CA GLN A 59 -6.76 -3.36 6.57
C GLN A 59 -5.66 -4.20 5.91
N CYS A 60 -4.42 -3.79 6.07
CA CYS A 60 -3.26 -4.52 5.58
C CYS A 60 -3.25 -5.96 6.12
N VAL A 61 -3.35 -6.14 7.45
CA VAL A 61 -3.38 -7.47 8.08
C VAL A 61 -4.55 -8.30 7.56
N ALA A 62 -5.74 -7.71 7.41
CA ALA A 62 -6.91 -8.44 6.92
C ALA A 62 -6.69 -8.99 5.50
N VAL A 63 -6.09 -8.18 4.61
CA VAL A 63 -5.80 -8.59 3.23
C VAL A 63 -4.70 -9.65 3.19
N LEU A 64 -3.57 -9.39 3.84
CA LEU A 64 -2.41 -10.28 3.81
C LEU A 64 -2.70 -11.66 4.45
N ASN A 65 -3.41 -11.70 5.58
CA ASN A 65 -3.85 -12.95 6.21
C ASN A 65 -5.11 -13.56 5.57
N ARG A 66 -5.70 -12.91 4.56
CA ARG A 66 -6.95 -13.32 3.90
C ARG A 66 -8.08 -13.55 4.91
N ARG A 67 -8.21 -12.69 5.92
CA ARG A 67 -9.26 -12.78 6.96
C ARG A 67 -10.31 -11.69 6.78
N PRO A 68 -11.55 -11.90 7.25
CA PRO A 68 -12.53 -10.81 7.34
C PRO A 68 -11.95 -9.64 8.15
N TRP A 69 -12.03 -8.42 7.63
CA TRP A 69 -11.44 -7.23 8.29
C TRP A 69 -11.99 -6.99 9.70
N ARG A 70 -13.25 -7.39 9.94
CA ARG A 70 -13.89 -7.32 11.25
C ARG A 70 -13.17 -8.19 12.28
N SER A 71 -12.54 -9.28 11.84
CA SER A 71 -11.79 -10.24 12.66
C SER A 71 -10.31 -9.89 12.81
N ALA A 72 -9.80 -8.89 12.07
CA ALA A 72 -8.47 -8.32 12.31
C ALA A 72 -8.59 -7.39 13.53
N HIS A 73 -8.31 -7.92 14.72
CA HIS A 73 -8.33 -7.16 15.97
C HIS A 73 -6.93 -6.63 16.25
N LEU A 74 -6.84 -5.32 16.48
CA LEU A 74 -5.62 -4.66 16.89
C LEU A 74 -5.28 -5.03 18.35
N PRO A 75 -3.99 -5.06 18.72
CA PRO A 75 -3.59 -5.14 20.12
C PRO A 75 -4.24 -4.05 20.98
N SER A 76 -4.42 -4.33 22.27
CA SER A 76 -4.91 -3.34 23.24
C SER A 76 -3.81 -2.35 23.63
N GLY A 77 -4.20 -1.12 24.00
CA GLY A 77 -3.26 -0.13 24.58
C GLY A 77 -2.38 0.58 23.55
N LEU A 78 -2.79 0.60 22.28
CA LEU A 78 -2.05 1.26 21.22
C LEU A 78 -2.09 2.79 21.37
N PRO A 79 -0.97 3.50 21.12
CA PRO A 79 -0.91 4.96 21.20
C PRO A 79 -1.76 5.62 20.11
N ALA A 80 -2.32 6.79 20.40
CA ALA A 80 -3.12 7.56 19.42
C ALA A 80 -2.26 8.11 18.26
N GLN A 81 -0.96 8.33 18.50
CA GLN A 81 0.01 8.84 17.54
C GLN A 81 1.24 7.92 17.56
N PRO A 82 1.21 6.80 16.83
CA PRO A 82 2.29 5.84 16.86
C PRO A 82 3.52 6.31 16.10
N GLU A 83 4.68 5.97 16.66
CA GLU A 83 5.94 6.01 15.93
C GLU A 83 6.08 4.78 15.02
N CYS A 84 7.08 4.80 14.14
CA CYS A 84 7.34 3.69 13.22
C CYS A 84 7.53 2.35 13.98
N GLY A 85 8.25 2.37 15.11
CA GLY A 85 8.48 1.19 15.94
C GLY A 85 7.19 0.56 16.47
N ASP A 86 6.21 1.37 16.88
CA ASP A 86 4.92 0.88 17.37
C ASP A 86 4.16 0.13 16.27
N VAL A 87 4.17 0.67 15.04
CA VAL A 87 3.52 0.07 13.88
C VAL A 87 4.18 -1.25 13.50
N VAL A 88 5.52 -1.30 13.50
CA VAL A 88 6.28 -2.53 13.23
C VAL A 88 5.97 -3.62 14.25
N LEU A 89 5.97 -3.27 15.54
CA LEU A 89 5.66 -4.23 16.63
C LEU A 89 4.25 -4.79 16.48
N ALA A 90 3.26 -3.93 16.20
CA ALA A 90 1.89 -4.38 15.97
C ALA A 90 1.80 -5.31 14.74
N LEU A 91 2.38 -4.92 13.61
CA LEU A 91 2.39 -5.75 12.39
C LEU A 91 3.07 -7.09 12.63
N GLY A 92 4.24 -7.12 13.28
CA GLY A 92 4.98 -8.34 13.60
C GLY A 92 4.19 -9.29 14.49
N SER A 93 3.42 -8.77 15.44
CA SER A 93 2.54 -9.60 16.29
C SER A 93 1.33 -10.20 15.55
N MET A 94 0.88 -9.53 14.47
CA MET A 94 -0.33 -9.90 13.73
C MET A 94 -0.05 -10.70 12.45
N LEU A 95 1.20 -10.69 11.97
CA LEU A 95 1.64 -11.29 10.71
C LEU A 95 2.85 -12.21 10.93
N ALA A 96 2.65 -13.31 11.66
CA ALA A 96 3.72 -14.24 12.04
C ALA A 96 4.46 -14.85 10.84
N ASP A 97 3.79 -15.04 9.70
CA ASP A 97 4.37 -15.62 8.47
C ASP A 97 4.92 -14.54 7.51
N TRP A 98 5.15 -13.32 8.00
CA TRP A 98 5.60 -12.19 7.19
C TRP A 98 6.86 -11.56 7.77
N ASN A 99 7.70 -11.12 6.86
CA ASN A 99 8.88 -10.33 7.13
C ASN A 99 8.47 -8.85 7.14
N VAL A 100 8.49 -8.24 8.32
CA VAL A 100 8.18 -6.83 8.56
C VAL A 100 9.49 -6.06 8.70
N ARG A 101 9.77 -5.11 7.81
CA ARG A 101 11.03 -4.35 7.83
C ARG A 101 10.77 -2.86 7.77
N VAL A 102 11.48 -2.11 8.61
CA VAL A 102 11.61 -0.66 8.42
C VAL A 102 12.57 -0.43 7.27
N LEU A 103 12.24 0.55 6.44
CA LEU A 103 13.10 1.00 5.38
C LEU A 103 14.17 1.95 5.91
N ASP A 104 15.41 1.48 5.92
CA ASP A 104 16.59 2.25 6.36
C ASP A 104 17.49 2.70 5.17
N ASP A 105 16.97 2.64 3.94
CA ASP A 105 17.70 3.02 2.72
C ASP A 105 17.71 4.55 2.56
N PRO A 106 18.89 5.20 2.51
CA PRO A 106 18.99 6.66 2.44
C PRO A 106 18.64 7.25 1.07
N SER A 107 18.36 6.41 0.06
CA SER A 107 17.98 6.88 -1.26
C SER A 107 16.64 7.63 -1.24
N THR A 108 16.59 8.80 -1.88
CA THR A 108 15.36 9.61 -2.02
C THR A 108 14.22 8.86 -2.71
N GLN A 109 14.56 7.89 -3.56
CA GLN A 109 13.60 7.05 -4.30
C GLN A 109 13.28 5.73 -3.58
N ALA A 110 13.89 5.47 -2.40
CA ALA A 110 13.70 4.22 -1.69
C ALA A 110 12.23 3.89 -1.38
N PRO A 111 11.37 4.84 -0.96
CA PRO A 111 9.95 4.54 -0.70
C PRO A 111 9.23 3.98 -1.93
N LEU A 112 9.49 4.53 -3.12
CA LEU A 112 8.90 4.04 -4.38
C LEU A 112 9.46 2.66 -4.75
N LEU A 113 10.78 2.51 -4.76
CA LEU A 113 11.43 1.29 -5.24
C LEU A 113 11.17 0.10 -4.29
N ARG A 114 11.32 0.28 -2.98
CA ARG A 114 11.16 -0.81 -2.01
C ARG A 114 9.71 -1.20 -1.78
N SER A 115 8.79 -0.26 -1.86
CA SER A 115 7.35 -0.58 -1.88
C SER A 115 6.98 -1.37 -3.13
N THR A 116 7.60 -1.06 -4.27
CA THR A 116 7.44 -1.82 -5.51
C THR A 116 7.97 -3.24 -5.34
N ASP A 117 9.19 -3.40 -4.83
CA ASP A 117 9.80 -4.71 -4.58
C ASP A 117 8.90 -5.58 -3.68
N ALA A 118 8.40 -5.01 -2.58
CA ALA A 118 7.50 -5.71 -1.66
C ALA A 118 6.16 -6.11 -2.30
N LEU A 119 5.57 -5.24 -3.13
CA LEU A 119 4.36 -5.55 -3.90
C LEU A 119 4.61 -6.71 -4.89
N LEU A 120 5.74 -6.69 -5.58
CA LEU A 120 6.12 -7.74 -6.53
C LEU A 120 6.40 -9.08 -5.84
N ALA A 121 6.90 -9.06 -4.61
CA ALA A 121 7.03 -10.23 -3.74
C ALA A 121 5.67 -10.74 -3.20
N GLY A 122 4.56 -10.06 -3.50
CA GLY A 122 3.21 -10.44 -3.09
C GLY A 122 2.75 -9.84 -1.76
N GLY A 123 3.51 -8.89 -1.22
CA GLY A 123 3.17 -8.13 -0.02
C GLY A 123 2.73 -6.69 -0.31
N CYS A 124 3.14 -5.76 0.55
CA CYS A 124 2.77 -4.35 0.47
C CYS A 124 3.68 -3.48 1.35
N SER A 125 3.35 -2.20 1.49
CA SER A 125 4.03 -1.30 2.42
C SER A 125 3.08 -0.30 3.10
N LEU A 126 3.52 0.24 4.23
CA LEU A 126 2.91 1.38 4.90
C LEU A 126 3.91 2.54 4.91
N LEU A 127 3.46 3.73 4.53
CA LEU A 127 4.26 4.95 4.54
C LEU A 127 3.73 5.91 5.59
N GLN A 128 4.62 6.57 6.32
CA GLN A 128 4.30 7.74 7.11
C GLN A 128 4.62 8.98 6.27
N LEU A 129 3.61 9.80 6.01
CA LEU A 129 3.69 11.00 5.21
C LEU A 129 3.48 12.23 6.08
N GLN A 130 4.40 13.18 5.99
CA GLN A 130 4.37 14.45 6.71
C GLN A 130 4.22 15.60 5.72
N ALA A 131 3.24 16.47 5.91
CA ALA A 131 3.07 17.67 5.08
C ALA A 131 4.21 18.67 5.32
N GLU A 132 4.81 19.19 4.26
CA GLU A 132 5.87 20.21 4.34
C GLU A 132 5.28 21.60 4.64
N ASP A 133 4.17 21.96 3.97
CA ASP A 133 3.55 23.28 4.04
C ASP A 133 2.24 23.24 4.84
N SER A 134 2.31 23.20 6.17
CA SER A 134 1.12 23.41 7.00
C SER A 134 0.97 24.90 7.35
N SER A 135 -0.10 25.53 6.86
CA SER A 135 -0.43 26.94 7.13
C SER A 135 -0.58 27.28 8.63
N ASP A 136 -0.90 26.29 9.47
CA ASP A 136 -1.10 26.45 10.92
C ASP A 136 0.15 26.11 11.76
N GLY A 137 1.32 25.88 11.14
CA GLY A 137 2.57 25.56 11.83
C GLY A 137 2.63 24.16 12.49
N VAL A 138 1.57 23.37 12.40
CA VAL A 138 1.53 21.95 12.80
C VAL A 138 1.58 21.08 11.56
N GLN A 139 2.73 20.45 11.32
CA GLN A 139 2.90 19.52 10.20
C GLN A 139 1.96 18.32 10.37
N ALA A 140 0.97 18.21 9.48
CA ALA A 140 0.05 17.09 9.49
C ALA A 140 0.79 15.81 9.11
N VAL A 141 0.69 14.79 9.96
CA VAL A 141 1.27 13.45 9.73
C VAL A 141 0.13 12.45 9.57
N PHE A 142 0.24 11.58 8.58
CA PHE A 142 -0.67 10.44 8.44
C PHE A 142 0.05 9.22 7.87
N TRP A 143 -0.50 8.05 8.16
CA TRP A 143 -0.07 6.79 7.60
C TRP A 143 -0.90 6.43 6.37
N ALA A 144 -0.23 5.95 5.34
CA ALA A 144 -0.80 5.52 4.08
C ALA A 144 -0.46 4.05 3.82
N TRP A 145 -1.49 3.23 3.62
CA TRP A 145 -1.29 1.86 3.14
C TRP A 145 -1.16 1.87 1.61
N VAL A 146 -0.01 1.41 1.12
CA VAL A 146 0.25 1.21 -0.31
C VAL A 146 -0.39 -0.09 -0.74
N ILE A 147 -1.39 0.03 -1.61
CA ILE A 147 -2.21 -1.08 -2.12
C ILE A 147 -1.83 -1.50 -3.53
N GLY A 148 -0.94 -0.75 -4.19
CA GLY A 148 -0.44 -1.08 -5.52
C GLY A 148 0.60 -0.10 -6.04
N VAL A 149 0.99 -0.32 -7.29
CA VAL A 149 1.97 0.47 -8.02
C VAL A 149 1.56 0.59 -9.49
N GLU A 150 1.78 1.76 -10.05
CA GLU A 150 1.72 2.06 -11.47
C GLU A 150 3.07 1.74 -12.12
N MET A 151 3.06 0.86 -13.12
CA MET A 151 4.24 0.41 -13.84
C MET A 151 4.22 0.97 -15.27
N HIS A 152 5.31 1.61 -15.67
CA HIS A 152 5.56 2.05 -17.03
C HIS A 152 6.24 0.92 -17.79
N GLU A 153 5.52 0.28 -18.69
CA GLU A 153 6.05 -0.76 -19.56
C GLU A 153 6.54 -0.14 -20.87
N ARG A 154 7.80 -0.42 -21.23
CA ARG A 154 8.35 -0.04 -22.53
C ARG A 154 7.94 -1.08 -23.56
N PHE A 155 7.07 -0.70 -24.48
CA PHE A 155 6.72 -1.55 -25.60
C PHE A 155 7.78 -1.43 -26.68
N GLN A 156 8.65 -2.43 -26.81
CA GLN A 156 9.40 -2.59 -28.05
C GLN A 156 8.51 -3.32 -29.05
N ARG A 157 8.19 -2.67 -30.17
CA ARG A 157 7.47 -3.29 -31.30
C ARG A 157 8.39 -4.35 -31.94
N ALA A 158 8.46 -5.55 -31.36
CA ALA A 158 9.40 -6.57 -31.77
C ALA A 158 8.98 -7.24 -33.09
N LYS A 159 9.93 -7.38 -34.01
CA LYS A 159 9.92 -8.43 -35.03
C LYS A 159 9.88 -9.79 -34.30
N ARG A 160 8.69 -10.40 -34.25
CA ARG A 160 8.41 -11.84 -34.08
C ARG A 160 8.92 -12.62 -32.85
N ILE A 161 9.46 -12.01 -31.81
CA ILE A 161 9.82 -12.75 -30.58
C ILE A 161 9.38 -11.92 -29.36
N SER A 162 8.54 -12.51 -28.50
CA SER A 162 8.10 -12.05 -27.16
C SER A 162 8.04 -10.53 -26.93
N ALA A 163 6.84 -9.95 -26.94
CA ALA A 163 6.63 -8.50 -26.79
C ALA A 163 6.83 -7.94 -25.36
N PHE A 164 7.39 -8.71 -24.41
CA PHE A 164 7.50 -8.34 -23.00
C PHE A 164 8.86 -8.72 -22.39
N ASP A 165 9.96 -8.19 -22.93
CA ASP A 165 11.31 -8.56 -22.47
C ASP A 165 12.02 -7.48 -21.60
N MET A 166 11.35 -6.39 -21.22
CA MET A 166 11.91 -5.41 -20.27
C MET A 166 11.06 -5.30 -19.00
N PRO A 167 11.66 -5.33 -17.79
CA PRO A 167 10.93 -5.06 -16.56
C PRO A 167 10.38 -3.62 -16.62
N GLY A 168 9.06 -3.48 -16.40
CA GLY A 168 8.43 -2.16 -16.30
C GLY A 168 9.06 -1.35 -15.16
N ARG A 169 9.13 -0.03 -15.32
CA ARG A 169 9.66 0.88 -14.29
C ARG A 169 8.51 1.39 -13.41
N PRO A 170 8.63 1.37 -12.07
CA PRO A 170 7.60 1.97 -11.21
C PRO A 170 7.53 3.48 -11.45
N GLY A 171 6.32 3.99 -11.62
CA GLY A 171 6.03 5.41 -11.83
C GLY A 171 5.39 6.09 -10.63
N ALA A 172 4.46 5.40 -9.97
CA ALA A 172 3.75 5.92 -8.81
C ALA A 172 3.28 4.80 -7.90
N LEU A 173 3.19 5.07 -6.60
CA LEU A 173 2.50 4.21 -5.66
C LEU A 173 1.02 4.51 -5.66
N LEU A 174 0.20 3.49 -5.41
CA LEU A 174 -1.23 3.60 -5.27
C LEU A 174 -1.57 3.34 -3.80
N ILE A 175 -2.08 4.36 -3.11
CA ILE A 175 -2.46 4.27 -1.69
C ILE A 175 -3.97 4.17 -1.55
N TRP A 176 -4.41 3.55 -0.46
CA TRP A 176 -5.82 3.47 -0.13
C TRP A 176 -6.42 4.88 0.09
N PRO A 177 -7.55 5.24 -0.55
CA PRO A 177 -8.17 6.55 -0.39
C PRO A 177 -8.78 6.66 1.00
N PHE A 178 -8.07 7.35 1.88
CA PHE A 178 -8.64 7.72 3.15
C PHE A 178 -9.43 9.04 3.00
N GLY A 179 -10.69 9.06 3.44
CA GLY A 179 -11.46 10.22 3.91
C GLY A 179 -11.56 11.46 3.02
N SER A 180 -11.05 11.41 1.79
CA SER A 180 -11.30 12.43 0.80
C SER A 180 -12.73 12.25 0.29
N PRO A 181 -13.63 13.24 0.49
CA PRO A 181 -14.97 13.20 -0.09
C PRO A 181 -14.93 13.21 -1.62
N LEU A 182 -13.78 13.55 -2.21
CA LEU A 182 -13.54 13.61 -3.65
C LEU A 182 -12.98 12.29 -4.22
N ALA A 183 -12.38 11.43 -3.39
CA ALA A 183 -11.83 10.15 -3.83
C ALA A 183 -12.94 9.08 -3.82
N TRP A 184 -13.68 8.99 -4.93
CA TRP A 184 -14.77 8.03 -5.13
C TRP A 184 -14.28 6.56 -5.17
N ASN A 185 -13.89 6.00 -4.02
CA ASN A 185 -13.38 4.63 -3.89
C ASN A 185 -12.14 4.29 -4.77
N HIS A 186 -11.52 5.23 -5.47
CA HIS A 186 -10.33 4.99 -6.29
C HIS A 186 -9.05 5.13 -5.46
N ALA A 187 -8.00 4.38 -5.79
CA ALA A 187 -6.69 4.60 -5.18
C ALA A 187 -6.23 6.05 -5.39
N LEU A 188 -5.56 6.62 -4.39
CA LEU A 188 -4.83 7.88 -4.57
C LEU A 188 -3.44 7.55 -5.11
N ARG A 189 -2.95 8.40 -6.00
CA ARG A 189 -1.66 8.21 -6.66
C ARG A 189 -0.61 9.03 -5.93
N VAL A 190 0.53 8.41 -5.64
CA VAL A 190 1.67 9.03 -4.96
C VAL A 190 2.88 8.96 -5.85
N THR A 191 3.42 10.11 -6.26
CA THR A 191 4.68 10.17 -7.00
C THR A 191 5.80 10.65 -6.09
N VAL A 192 7.02 10.14 -6.31
CA VAL A 192 8.21 10.54 -5.55
C VAL A 192 9.17 11.21 -6.51
N ASP A 193 9.51 12.47 -6.26
CA ASP A 193 10.44 13.21 -7.10
C ASP A 193 11.91 12.90 -6.79
N GLY A 194 12.84 13.48 -7.55
CA GLY A 194 14.28 13.25 -7.38
C GLY A 194 14.82 13.67 -6.00
N GLU A 195 14.12 14.58 -5.31
CA GLU A 195 14.47 15.08 -3.98
C GLU A 195 13.82 14.24 -2.85
N GLY A 196 12.96 13.29 -3.20
CA GLY A 196 12.26 12.42 -2.25
C GLY A 196 10.97 13.01 -1.71
N LEU A 197 10.49 14.11 -2.30
CA LEU A 197 9.19 14.67 -1.97
C LEU A 197 8.09 13.88 -2.67
N CYS A 198 7.01 13.66 -1.93
CA CYS A 198 5.84 12.91 -2.33
C CYS A 198 4.72 13.88 -2.72
N ASP A 199 4.24 13.77 -3.95
CA ASP A 199 2.98 14.41 -4.38
C ASP A 199 1.85 13.38 -4.32
N VAL A 200 0.70 13.75 -3.76
CA VAL A 200 -0.46 12.87 -3.54
C VAL A 200 -1.68 13.43 -4.26
N ASP A 201 -2.00 12.84 -5.41
CA ASP A 201 -3.12 13.27 -6.25
C ASP A 201 -4.46 13.11 -5.50
N GLY A 202 -5.23 14.18 -5.37
CA GLY A 202 -6.60 14.15 -4.83
C GLY A 202 -6.73 14.18 -3.30
N LEU A 203 -5.63 14.39 -2.57
CA LEU A 203 -5.61 14.57 -1.12
C LEU A 203 -5.39 16.04 -0.76
N ASP A 204 -6.48 16.75 -0.44
CA ASP A 204 -6.53 18.15 0.02
C ASP A 204 -5.78 19.18 -0.87
N ALA A 205 -6.52 20.12 -1.46
CA ALA A 205 -5.95 21.18 -2.29
C ALA A 205 -5.01 22.16 -1.53
N ARG A 206 -4.86 22.02 -0.22
CA ARG A 206 -4.10 22.92 0.65
C ARG A 206 -2.66 22.48 0.94
N ALA A 207 -2.33 21.20 0.81
CA ALA A 207 -0.97 20.68 1.01
C ALA A 207 -0.48 20.04 -0.29
N SER A 208 0.41 20.74 -0.98
CA SER A 208 0.91 20.33 -2.30
C SER A 208 2.01 19.28 -2.25
N ARG A 209 2.69 19.09 -1.10
CA ARG A 209 3.84 18.19 -0.98
C ARG A 209 3.97 17.57 0.40
N TYR A 210 4.42 16.33 0.41
CA TYR A 210 4.67 15.54 1.60
C TYR A 210 6.10 14.99 1.59
N ARG A 211 6.64 14.68 2.76
CA ARG A 211 7.86 13.89 2.92
C ARG A 211 7.51 12.53 3.48
N CYS A 212 8.12 11.48 2.93
CA CYS A 212 8.07 10.15 3.53
C CYS A 212 9.06 10.10 4.70
N THR A 213 8.56 10.11 5.94
CA THR A 213 9.40 10.11 7.16
C THR A 213 9.69 8.70 7.67
N ALA A 214 8.85 7.73 7.31
CA ALA A 214 9.07 6.32 7.59
C ALA A 214 8.38 5.46 6.53
N ALA A 215 8.96 4.31 6.22
CA ALA A 215 8.31 3.29 5.39
C ALA A 215 8.54 1.92 6.00
N ILE A 216 7.50 1.09 5.98
CA ILE A 216 7.54 -0.30 6.45
C ILE A 216 7.17 -1.17 5.26
N THR A 217 8.03 -2.12 4.89
CA THR A 217 7.72 -3.14 3.90
C THR A 217 7.30 -4.44 4.56
N LEU A 218 6.36 -5.12 3.90
CA LEU A 218 5.79 -6.39 4.33
C LEU A 218 5.97 -7.36 3.17
N GLU A 219 6.71 -8.43 3.40
CA GLU A 219 6.94 -9.48 2.41
C GLU A 219 6.62 -10.85 3.03
N PRO A 220 6.11 -11.83 2.27
CA PRO A 220 5.96 -13.18 2.81
C PRO A 220 7.31 -13.70 3.29
N LEU A 221 7.36 -14.35 4.47
CA LEU A 221 8.53 -15.15 4.81
C LEU A 221 8.63 -16.24 3.74
N SER A 222 9.79 -16.34 3.08
CA SER A 222 10.05 -17.41 2.13
C SER A 222 9.95 -18.76 2.83
N ASN A 223 8.74 -19.33 2.87
CA ASN A 223 8.58 -20.76 2.93
C ASN A 223 8.74 -21.23 1.50
N ASP A 224 9.64 -22.20 1.27
CA ASP A 224 9.63 -23.02 0.07
C ASP A 224 8.17 -23.33 -0.29
N ILE A 225 7.64 -22.69 -1.33
CA ILE A 225 6.51 -23.25 -2.05
C ILE A 225 7.11 -24.37 -2.88
N ALA A 226 7.46 -25.45 -2.17
CA ALA A 226 7.51 -26.77 -2.73
C ALA A 226 6.17 -27.00 -3.42
N ILE A 227 6.23 -27.09 -4.75
CA ILE A 227 5.59 -28.12 -5.56
C ILE A 227 4.42 -28.79 -4.82
N ASN A 228 3.19 -28.39 -5.13
CA ASN A 228 2.09 -29.31 -5.42
C ASN A 228 0.79 -28.53 -5.68
N GLY A 229 0.21 -28.78 -6.84
CA GLY A 229 -1.12 -28.28 -7.15
C GLY A 229 -1.36 -28.10 -8.64
N GLY A 230 -0.98 -29.09 -9.46
CA GLY A 230 -1.59 -29.22 -10.78
C GLY A 230 -3.10 -29.34 -10.63
N PHE A 231 -3.82 -28.53 -11.39
CA PHE A 231 -5.22 -28.65 -11.75
C PHE A 231 -5.34 -27.93 -13.09
N SER A 232 -5.94 -28.43 -14.16
CA SER A 232 -6.46 -29.73 -14.58
C SER A 232 -6.59 -29.61 -16.09
#